data_AF-A0A162FQJ1-F1
#
_entry.id   AF-A0A162FQJ1-F1
#
_cell.length_a   1.000
_cell.length_b   1.000
_cell.length_c   1.000
_cell.angle_alpha   90.00
_cell.angle_beta   90.00
_cell.angle_gamma   90.00
#
_symmetry.space_group_name_H-M   'P 1'
#
loop_
_entity.id
_entity.type
_entity.pdbx_description
1 polymer ?
#
loop_
_entity_poly.entity_id
_entity_poly.type
_entity_poly.pdbx_seq_one_letter_code
_entity_poly.pdbx_strand_id
1 'polypeptide(L)' 'MRNDKITRSEYNKLKDAFLAKNRRSMYSLYIDINKNNTVSKHLFFGLINKICREAGMKEFYDMKNIKK' A
#
# COMPACT_ATOMS: atom_id res chain seq x y z
N MET A 1 -2.33 -7.13 -19.63
CA MET A 1 -3.53 -6.64 -18.92
C MET A 1 -3.08 -5.99 -17.62
N ARG A 2 -3.40 -4.71 -17.38
CA ARG A 2 -3.18 -4.09 -16.05
C ARG A 2 -4.22 -4.67 -15.11
N ASN A 3 -3.78 -5.47 -14.14
CA ASN A 3 -4.63 -5.82 -13.01
C ASN A 3 -4.59 -4.65 -12.02
N ASP A 4 -5.51 -3.70 -12.17
CA ASP A 4 -5.72 -2.60 -11.21
C ASP A 4 -6.33 -3.08 -9.87
N LYS A 5 -6.32 -4.39 -9.61
CA LYS A 5 -6.94 -5.01 -8.45
C LYS A 5 -5.92 -5.94 -7.79
N ILE A 6 -5.63 -5.68 -6.52
CA ILE A 6 -4.87 -6.59 -5.67
C ILE A 6 -5.83 -7.60 -5.04
N THR A 7 -5.38 -8.83 -4.83
CA THR A 7 -6.17 -9.82 -4.09
C THR A 7 -6.16 -9.50 -2.60
N ARG A 8 -7.14 -10.03 -1.86
CA ARG A 8 -7.19 -9.90 -0.39
C ARG A 8 -5.95 -10.51 0.29
N SER A 9 -5.42 -11.60 -0.27
CA SER A 9 -4.20 -12.24 0.24
C SER A 9 -2.99 -11.31 0.13
N GLU A 10 -2.84 -10.61 -1.00
CA GLU A 10 -1.75 -9.64 -1.21
C GLU A 10 -1.91 -8.40 -0.34
N TYR A 11 -3.15 -7.94 -0.16
CA TYR A 11 -3.44 -6.85 0.77
C TYR A 11 -3.00 -7.19 2.19
N ASN A 12 -3.35 -8.39 2.67
CA ASN A 12 -2.98 -8.84 4.02
C ASN A 12 -1.45 -8.96 4.14
N LYS A 13 -0.76 -9.51 3.14
CA LYS A 13 0.71 -9.55 3.12
C LYS A 13 1.33 -8.15 3.18
N LEU A 14 0.81 -7.19 2.43
CA LEU A 14 1.26 -5.80 2.49
C LEU A 14 1.02 -5.20 3.87
N LYS A 15 -0.17 -5.42 4.44
CA LYS A 15 -0.55 -4.97 5.78
C LYS A 15 0.39 -5.51 6.85
N ASP A 16 0.61 -6.82 6.87
CA ASP A 16 1.51 -7.46 7.83
C ASP A 16 2.95 -6.95 7.65
N ALA A 17 3.43 -6.81 6.41
CA ALA A 17 4.77 -6.32 6.14
C ALA A 17 4.96 -4.83 6.49
N PHE A 18 3.91 -4.00 6.35
CA PHE A 18 3.93 -2.59 6.72
C PHE A 18 3.83 -2.37 8.23
N LEU A 19 3.01 -3.17 8.92
CA LEU A 19 2.83 -3.11 10.37
C LEU A 19 3.89 -3.89 11.15
N ALA A 20 4.67 -4.74 10.49
CA ALA A 20 5.76 -5.47 11.12
C ALA A 20 6.76 -4.50 11.77
N LYS A 21 7.25 -4.85 12.96
CA LYS A 21 8.26 -4.07 13.70
C LYS A 21 9.61 -3.95 12.96
N ASN A 22 9.84 -4.76 11.92
CA ASN A 22 11.00 -4.60 11.04
C ASN A 22 10.76 -3.44 10.08
N ARG A 23 11.60 -2.40 10.17
CA ARG A 23 11.61 -1.23 9.26
C ARG A 23 11.87 -1.65 7.80
N ARG A 24 10.87 -2.20 7.12
CA ARG A 24 10.87 -2.30 5.66
C ARG A 24 10.61 -0.92 5.08
N SER A 25 11.40 -0.53 4.10
CA SER A 25 11.20 0.75 3.42
C SER A 25 9.93 0.70 2.57
N MET A 26 9.30 1.87 2.36
CA MET A 26 8.13 1.99 1.48
C MET A 26 8.41 1.51 0.05
N TYR A 27 9.64 1.73 -0.43
CA TYR A 27 10.10 1.26 -1.74
C TYR A 27 10.14 -0.27 -1.82
N SER A 28 10.65 -0.93 -0.78
CA SER A 28 10.66 -2.40 -0.70
C SER A 28 9.24 -2.96 -0.72
N LEU A 29 8.31 -2.37 0.04
CA LEU A 29 6.90 -2.76 0.05
C LEU A 29 6.24 -2.57 -1.32
N TYR A 30 6.57 -1.48 -2.02
CA TYR A 30 6.08 -1.22 -3.38
C TYR A 30 6.62 -2.25 -4.39
N ILE A 31 7.90 -2.63 -4.30
CA ILE A 31 8.47 -3.68 -5.17
C ILE A 31 7.82 -5.03 -4.88
N ASP A 32 7.66 -5.40 -3.60
CA ASP A 32 7.10 -6.69 -3.21
C ASP A 32 5.68 -6.89 -3.77
N ILE A 33 4.81 -5.89 -3.63
CA ILE A 33 3.45 -5.97 -4.18
C ILE A 33 3.42 -5.90 -5.72
N ASN A 34 4.45 -5.30 -6.33
CA ASN A 34 4.61 -5.25 -7.78
C ASN A 34 5.35 -6.46 -8.39
N LYS A 35 5.81 -7.41 -7.56
CA LYS A 35 6.60 -8.54 -8.04
C LYS A 35 5.78 -9.50 -8.90
N ASN A 36 4.51 -9.68 -8.54
CA ASN A 36 3.56 -10.57 -9.24
C ASN A 36 2.39 -9.82 -9.89
N ASN A 37 2.31 -8.50 -9.70
CA ASN A 37 1.22 -7.65 -10.18
C ASN A 37 1.76 -6.28 -10.61
N THR A 38 1.01 -5.53 -11.42
CA THR A 38 1.38 -4.15 -11.77
C THR A 38 0.42 -3.18 -11.08
N VAL A 39 0.78 -2.78 -9.87
CA VAL A 39 0.04 -1.84 -9.01
C VAL A 39 0.57 -0.43 -9.23
N SER A 40 -0.30 0.50 -9.60
CA SER A 40 0.08 1.91 -9.71
C SER A 40 0.51 2.48 -8.36
N LYS A 41 1.42 3.47 -8.37
CA LYS A 41 1.83 4.18 -7.15
C LYS A 41 0.63 4.75 -6.38
N HIS A 42 -0.35 5.30 -7.08
CA HIS A 42 -1.57 5.83 -6.47
C HIS A 42 -2.37 4.76 -5.72
N LEU A 43 -2.56 3.59 -6.35
CA LEU A 43 -3.24 2.48 -5.70
C LEU A 43 -2.45 2.00 -4.49
N PHE A 44 -1.13 1.85 -4.60
CA PHE A 44 -0.26 1.48 -3.49
C PHE A 44 -0.41 2.43 -2.29
N PHE A 45 -0.28 3.74 -2.49
CA PHE A 45 -0.44 4.70 -1.39
C PHE A 45 -1.87 4.70 -0.82
N GLY A 46 -2.89 4.49 -1.66
CA GLY A 46 -4.27 4.29 -1.20
C GLY A 46 -4.42 3.08 -0.26
N LEU A 47 -3.72 1.97 -0.56
CA LEU A 47 -3.71 0.79 0.29
C LEU A 47 -2.99 1.03 1.62
N ILE A 48 -1.85 1.72 1.59
CA ILE A 48 -1.11 2.12 2.80
C ILE A 48 -1.98 3.00 3.70
N ASN A 49 -2.65 4.01 3.16
CA ASN A 49 -3.58 4.85 3.92
C ASN A 49 -4.71 4.04 4.54
N LYS A 50 -5.28 3.10 3.78
CA LYS A 50 -6.30 2.19 4.30
C LYS A 50 -5.76 1.39 5.49
N ILE A 51 -4.54 0.85 5.39
CA ILE A 51 -3.88 0.12 6.49
C ILE A 51 -3.67 1.04 7.70
N CYS A 52 -3.18 2.28 7.49
CA CYS A 52 -3.04 3.27 8.56
C CYS A 52 -4.38 3.51 9.27
N ARG A 53 -5.45 3.74 8.50
CA ARG A 53 -6.79 3.99 9.06
C ARG A 53 -7.32 2.80 9.86
N GLU A 54 -7.13 1.58 9.36
CA GLU A 54 -7.51 0.35 10.09
C GLU A 54 -6.71 0.15 11.37
N ALA A 55 -5.45 0.59 11.40
CA ALA A 55 -4.58 0.51 12.56
C ALA A 55 -4.72 1.71 13.52
N GLY A 56 -5.61 2.67 13.24
CA GLY A 56 -5.74 3.91 14.02
C GLY A 56 -4.55 4.86 13.91
N MET A 57 -3.70 4.69 12.88
CA MET A 57 -2.54 5.53 12.60
C MET A 57 -2.91 6.70 11.69
N LYS A 58 -2.14 7.78 11.77
CA LYS A 58 -2.26 8.93 10.86
C LYS A 58 -2.00 8.48 9.42
N GLU A 59 -2.84 8.92 8.49
CA GLU A 59 -2.69 8.63 7.06
C GLU A 59 -1.33 9.14 6.57
N PHE A 60 -0.63 8.32 5.77
CA PHE A 60 0.71 8.64 5.29
C PHE A 60 0.67 9.62 4.11
N TYR A 61 -0.40 9.59 3.32
CA TYR A 61 -0.55 10.41 2.13
C TYR A 61 -1.92 11.07 2.10
N ASP A 62 -1.99 12.39 2.21
CA ASP A 62 -3.26 13.10 2.10
C ASP A 62 -3.69 13.19 0.63
N MET A 63 -4.52 12.24 0.18
CA MET A 63 -5.04 12.23 -1.20
C MET A 63 -5.90 13.47 -1.53
N LYS A 64 -6.31 14.29 -0.54
CA LYS A 64 -7.18 15.45 -0.76
C LYS A 64 -6.44 16.67 -1.33
N ASN A 65 -5.11 16.66 -1.36
CA ASN A 65 -4.29 17.73 -1.95
C ASN A 65 -3.78 17.43 -3.37
N ILE A 66 -4.22 16.33 -4.01
CA ILE A 66 -4.08 16.18 -5.45
C ILE A 66 -5.17 17.05 -6.12
N LYS A 67 -5.04 18.38 -5.98
CA LYS A 67 -5.79 19.31 -6.83
C LYS A 67 -5.10 19.33 -8.19
N LYS A 68 -5.91 18.96 -9.18
CA LYS A 68 -5.76 19.13 -10.63
C LYS A 68 -4.86 20.28 -11.06
#